data_AF-A0A9D4RV82-F1
#
_entry.id   AF-A0A9D4RV82-F1
#
_cell.length_a   1.000
_cell.length_b   1.000
_cell.length_c   1.000
_cell.angle_alpha   90.00
_cell.angle_beta   90.00
_cell.angle_gamma   90.00
#
_symmetry.space_group_name_H-M   'P 1'
#
loop_
_entity.id
_entity.type
_entity.pdbx_description
1 polymer ?
#
loop_
_entity_poly.entity_id
_entity_poly.type
_entity_poly.pdbx_seq_one_letter_code
_entity_poly.pdbx_strand_id
1 'polypeptide(L)'
;MENLCYLVEGVFKLLGENLENEVIDEAELSLTKFQITFENLYGVEHCGLNIHNIGFHIANYARLHGPLWGWSCFSFEDMNGTLLKSAHGNGNVCRQLLQTMLVQKKLHGEAAAIQDDNLRDFALDMLTTGRRTKTKKECENCSLLGKMHPVDVQNLQVEQEVKQYTGKDVCSLQKVHRIKLKGQLISSKNYKRMQKRNCHTVLLDNGCIKSIEFFVYDAVSNKCFALTQDLKVTGLLHNSLTHLIKVEHGRKNEIVPVDAFVEKVICLEGFKDCVCTARLPTFYNHCV
;
A
#
# COMPACT_ATOMS: atom_id res chain seq x y z
N MET A 1 15.43 3.59 21.19
CA MET A 1 15.19 3.09 19.81
C MET A 1 15.03 1.58 19.82
N GLU A 2 15.93 0.84 20.46
CA GLU A 2 15.91 -0.63 20.52
C GLU A 2 14.58 -1.24 21.02
N ASN A 3 13.96 -0.65 22.06
CA ASN A 3 12.64 -1.08 22.55
C ASN A 3 11.60 -1.17 21.42
N LEU A 4 11.43 -0.10 20.63
CA LEU A 4 10.47 -0.09 19.51
C LEU A 4 10.87 -1.06 18.39
N CYS A 5 12.15 -1.34 18.20
CA CYS A 5 12.59 -2.34 17.22
C CYS A 5 12.06 -3.74 17.58
N TYR A 6 12.03 -4.11 18.85
CA TYR A 6 11.46 -5.38 19.29
C TYR A 6 9.94 -5.46 19.04
N LEU A 7 9.21 -4.36 19.28
CA LEU A 7 7.79 -4.29 18.98
C LEU A 7 7.54 -4.49 17.48
N VAL A 8 8.27 -3.74 16.65
CA VAL A 8 8.10 -3.76 15.19
C VAL A 8 8.44 -5.13 14.62
N GLU A 9 9.53 -5.76 15.06
CA GLU A 9 9.91 -7.11 14.61
C GLU A 9 8.87 -8.16 15.00
N GLY A 10 8.41 -8.15 16.25
CA GLY A 10 7.41 -9.11 16.73
C GLY A 10 6.09 -8.98 15.98
N VAL A 11 5.57 -7.75 15.84
CA VAL A 11 4.32 -7.51 15.09
C VAL A 11 4.47 -7.86 13.62
N PHE A 12 5.60 -7.53 12.99
CA PHE A 12 5.86 -7.86 11.58
C PHE A 12 5.79 -9.37 11.34
N LYS A 13 6.41 -10.18 12.21
CA LYS A 13 6.36 -11.65 12.11
C LYS A 13 4.94 -12.17 12.23
N LEU A 14 4.16 -11.69 13.21
CA LEU A 14 2.78 -12.13 13.43
C LEU A 14 1.80 -11.66 12.33
N LEU A 15 2.22 -10.78 11.42
CA LEU A 15 1.47 -10.35 10.24
C LEU A 15 1.77 -11.19 8.98
N GLY A 16 2.64 -12.19 9.07
CA GLY A 16 2.98 -13.08 7.96
C GLY A 16 1.79 -13.87 7.42
N GLU A 17 1.91 -14.37 6.18
CA GLU A 17 0.87 -15.22 5.57
C GLU A 17 0.80 -16.61 6.20
N ASN A 18 1.97 -17.20 6.47
CA ASN A 18 2.11 -18.50 7.08
C ASN A 18 2.85 -18.34 8.41
N LEU A 19 2.18 -18.63 9.52
CA LEU A 19 2.76 -18.59 10.86
C LEU A 19 3.10 -20.00 11.33
N GLU A 20 4.37 -20.37 11.17
CA GLU A 20 4.94 -21.55 11.82
C GLU A 20 5.19 -21.25 13.31
N ASN A 21 5.15 -22.28 14.17
CA ASN A 21 5.29 -22.07 15.61
C ASN A 21 6.65 -21.44 15.95
N GLU A 22 7.70 -21.80 15.22
CA GLU A 22 9.04 -21.25 15.37
C GLU A 22 9.05 -19.73 15.13
N VAL A 23 8.34 -19.25 14.10
CA VAL A 23 8.20 -17.81 13.81
C VAL A 23 7.42 -17.10 14.92
N ILE A 24 6.38 -17.75 15.46
CA ILE A 24 5.59 -17.20 16.56
C ILE A 24 6.41 -17.15 17.86
N ASP A 25 7.24 -18.15 18.14
CA ASP A 25 8.14 -18.18 19.29
C ASP A 25 9.18 -17.05 19.23
N GLU A 26 9.75 -16.81 18.05
CA GLU A 26 10.65 -15.66 17.83
C GLU A 26 9.95 -14.31 17.98
N ALA A 27 8.68 -14.23 17.55
CA ALA A 27 7.87 -13.03 17.72
C ALA A 27 7.55 -12.80 19.21
N GLU A 28 7.16 -13.85 19.95
CA GLU A 28 6.93 -13.79 21.38
C GLU A 28 8.18 -13.30 22.12
N LEU A 29 9.34 -13.87 21.82
CA LEU A 29 10.60 -13.42 22.41
C LEU A 29 10.87 -11.94 22.16
N SER A 30 10.62 -11.45 20.94
CA SER A 30 10.75 -10.03 20.62
C SER A 30 9.77 -9.19 21.44
N LEU A 31 8.51 -9.59 21.52
CA LEU A 31 7.48 -8.81 22.23
C LEU A 31 7.65 -8.81 23.75
N THR A 32 8.13 -9.92 24.33
CA THR A 32 8.52 -9.98 25.75
C THR A 32 9.70 -9.04 26.01
N LYS A 33 10.72 -9.01 25.14
CA LYS A 33 11.83 -8.03 25.25
C LYS A 33 11.32 -6.61 25.15
N PHE A 34 10.38 -6.32 24.24
CA PHE A 34 9.73 -5.01 24.18
C PHE A 34 9.08 -4.66 25.53
N GLN A 35 8.27 -5.53 26.11
CA GLN A 35 7.58 -5.23 27.37
C GLN A 35 8.54 -5.04 28.55
N ILE A 36 9.54 -5.90 28.73
CA ILE A 36 10.58 -5.74 29.77
C ILE A 36 11.33 -4.41 29.62
N THR A 37 11.73 -4.09 28.38
CA THR A 37 12.48 -2.85 28.13
C THR A 37 11.58 -1.62 28.29
N PHE A 38 10.29 -1.73 27.96
CA PHE A 38 9.31 -0.66 28.16
C PHE A 38 9.11 -0.38 29.65
N GLU A 39 8.96 -1.42 30.47
CA GLU A 39 8.85 -1.30 31.92
C GLU A 39 10.08 -0.62 32.53
N ASN A 40 11.28 -1.00 32.11
CA ASN A 40 12.51 -0.36 32.58
C ASN A 40 12.64 1.12 32.17
N LEU A 41 12.11 1.50 31.00
CA LEU A 41 12.22 2.86 30.47
C LEU A 41 11.15 3.80 31.05
N TYR A 42 9.95 3.29 31.26
CA TYR A 42 8.78 4.10 31.57
C TYR A 42 8.19 3.83 32.95
N GLY A 43 8.53 2.74 33.62
CA GLY A 43 7.95 2.34 34.91
C GLY A 43 6.79 1.35 34.77
N VAL A 44 6.61 0.53 35.80
CA VAL A 44 5.57 -0.52 35.85
C VAL A 44 4.16 0.07 35.87
N GLU A 45 4.00 1.25 36.46
CA GLU A 45 2.75 2.01 36.48
C GLU A 45 2.27 2.44 35.08
N HIS A 46 3.19 2.48 34.11
CA HIS A 46 2.90 2.76 32.70
C HIS A 46 2.69 1.48 31.87
N CYS A 47 2.90 0.30 32.45
CA CYS A 47 2.66 -1.01 31.81
C CYS A 47 1.19 -1.41 31.92
N GLY A 48 0.31 -0.60 31.31
CA GLY A 48 -1.12 -0.89 31.25
C GLY A 48 -1.48 -2.11 30.40
N LEU A 49 -2.78 -2.39 30.31
CA LEU A 49 -3.34 -3.57 29.62
C LEU A 49 -2.77 -3.80 28.21
N ASN A 50 -2.58 -2.74 27.42
CA ASN A 50 -2.06 -2.88 26.06
C ASN A 50 -0.61 -3.39 26.04
N ILE A 51 0.25 -2.88 26.92
CA ILE A 51 1.65 -3.32 27.01
C ILE A 51 1.72 -4.76 27.50
N HIS A 52 0.90 -5.11 28.50
CA HIS A 52 0.78 -6.47 29.00
C HIS A 52 0.31 -7.44 27.88
N ASN A 53 -0.75 -7.09 27.16
CA ASN A 53 -1.28 -7.92 26.08
C ASN A 53 -0.26 -8.13 24.95
N ILE A 54 0.48 -7.07 24.59
CA ILE A 54 1.55 -7.16 23.59
C ILE A 54 2.66 -8.11 24.07
N GLY A 55 3.11 -8.00 25.32
CA GLY A 55 4.24 -8.78 25.82
C GLY A 55 3.94 -10.26 26.09
N PHE A 56 2.70 -10.59 26.49
CA PHE A 56 2.36 -11.91 27.05
C PHE A 56 1.28 -12.69 26.29
N HIS A 57 0.37 -12.01 25.56
CA HIS A 57 -0.83 -12.67 25.05
C HIS A 57 -0.92 -12.70 23.53
N ILE A 58 -0.44 -11.67 22.84
CA ILE A 58 -0.66 -11.52 21.41
C ILE A 58 -0.06 -12.67 20.57
N ALA A 59 1.10 -13.21 20.98
CA ALA A 59 1.68 -14.39 20.33
C ALA A 59 0.81 -15.64 20.53
N ASN A 60 0.30 -15.86 21.76
CA ASN A 60 -0.64 -16.93 22.05
C ASN A 60 -1.94 -16.81 21.24
N TYR A 61 -2.47 -15.60 21.08
CA TYR A 61 -3.61 -15.36 20.20
C TYR A 61 -3.28 -15.65 18.75
N ALA A 62 -2.07 -15.32 18.27
CA ALA A 62 -1.65 -15.67 16.93
C ALA A 62 -1.52 -17.20 16.74
N ARG A 63 -1.08 -17.95 17.75
CA ARG A 63 -1.07 -19.44 17.71
C ARG A 63 -2.48 -20.01 17.56
N LEU A 64 -3.46 -19.41 18.26
CA LEU A 64 -4.84 -19.91 18.30
C LEU A 64 -5.68 -19.48 17.09
N HIS A 65 -5.49 -18.24 16.62
CA HIS A 65 -6.34 -17.61 15.62
C HIS A 65 -5.65 -17.37 14.27
N GLY A 66 -4.36 -17.65 14.18
CA GLY A 66 -3.54 -17.36 13.01
C GLY A 66 -3.10 -15.89 12.94
N PRO A 67 -2.70 -15.41 11.74
CA PRO A 67 -2.12 -14.09 11.54
C PRO A 67 -2.95 -12.93 12.08
N LEU A 68 -2.29 -11.90 12.63
CA LEU A 68 -2.96 -10.73 13.22
C LEU A 68 -3.94 -10.05 12.26
N TRP A 69 -3.61 -9.98 10.98
CA TRP A 69 -4.47 -9.34 9.97
C TRP A 69 -5.82 -10.07 9.81
N GLY A 70 -5.86 -11.39 10.06
CA GLY A 70 -7.05 -12.22 9.88
C GLY A 70 -8.15 -11.99 10.92
N TRP A 71 -7.79 -11.46 12.09
CA TRP A 71 -8.72 -11.20 13.19
C TRP A 71 -8.62 -9.76 13.74
N SER A 72 -7.93 -8.87 13.01
CA SER A 72 -7.87 -7.45 13.34
C SER A 72 -9.22 -6.75 13.15
N CYS A 73 -9.42 -5.65 13.88
CA CYS A 73 -10.61 -4.81 13.73
C CYS A 73 -10.62 -3.97 12.44
N PHE A 74 -9.53 -3.95 11.65
CA PHE A 74 -9.41 -3.04 10.50
C PHE A 74 -10.50 -3.27 9.44
N SER A 75 -10.85 -4.53 9.14
CA SER A 75 -11.91 -4.85 8.19
C SER A 75 -13.28 -4.38 8.69
N PHE A 76 -13.53 -4.46 10.01
CA PHE A 76 -14.76 -3.98 10.63
C PHE A 76 -14.83 -2.45 10.61
N GLU A 77 -13.73 -1.75 10.90
CA GLU A 77 -13.66 -0.30 10.83
C GLU A 77 -13.89 0.23 9.40
N ASP A 78 -13.32 -0.43 8.41
CA ASP A 78 -13.52 -0.06 7.00
C ASP A 78 -14.98 -0.27 6.57
N MET A 79 -15.57 -1.42 6.95
CA MET A 79 -16.98 -1.70 6.72
C MET A 79 -17.88 -0.67 7.40
N ASN A 80 -17.60 -0.32 8.66
CA ASN A 80 -18.33 0.73 9.38
C ASN A 80 -18.25 2.08 8.65
N GLY A 81 -17.05 2.44 8.15
CA GLY A 81 -16.85 3.65 7.37
C GLY A 81 -17.61 3.65 6.03
N THR A 82 -17.86 2.48 5.45
CA THR A 82 -18.69 2.31 4.26
C THR A 82 -20.17 2.40 4.58
N LEU A 83 -20.64 1.69 5.61
CA LEU A 83 -22.02 1.74 6.08
C LEU A 83 -22.45 3.16 6.44
N LEU A 84 -21.61 3.91 7.17
CA LEU A 84 -21.90 5.29 7.53
C LEU A 84 -22.12 6.21 6.32
N LYS A 85 -21.47 5.95 5.17
CA LYS A 85 -21.68 6.73 3.94
C LYS A 85 -23.02 6.44 3.28
N SER A 86 -23.63 5.29 3.57
CA SER A 86 -24.94 4.88 3.03
C SER A 86 -26.12 5.48 3.79
N ALA A 87 -25.90 6.01 5.00
CA ALA A 87 -26.92 6.75 5.72
C ALA A 87 -26.91 8.23 5.30
N HIS A 88 -28.08 8.77 4.96
CA HIS A 88 -28.26 10.16 4.58
C HIS A 88 -29.28 10.85 5.51
N GLY A 89 -28.89 11.98 6.08
CA GLY A 89 -29.69 12.75 7.04
C GLY A 89 -29.76 12.12 8.45
N ASN A 90 -30.49 12.77 9.35
CA ASN A 90 -30.54 12.38 10.77
C ASN A 90 -31.71 11.43 11.12
N GLY A 91 -32.55 11.09 10.14
CA GLY A 91 -33.77 10.30 10.36
C GLY A 91 -33.54 8.80 10.25
N ASN A 92 -33.77 8.06 11.34
CA ASN A 92 -33.83 6.60 11.38
C ASN A 92 -32.65 5.88 10.69
N VAL A 93 -31.42 6.27 11.06
CA VAL A 93 -30.16 5.75 10.52
C VAL A 93 -30.11 4.22 10.55
N CYS A 94 -30.54 3.60 11.65
CA CYS A 94 -30.56 2.14 11.78
C CYS A 94 -31.37 1.46 10.67
N ARG A 95 -32.57 1.98 10.37
CA ARG A 95 -33.40 1.46 9.28
C ARG A 95 -32.72 1.64 7.93
N GLN A 96 -32.10 2.79 7.68
CA GLN A 96 -31.39 3.04 6.42
C GLN A 96 -30.25 2.02 6.23
N LEU A 97 -29.42 1.83 7.25
CA LEU A 97 -28.31 0.87 7.22
C LEU A 97 -28.82 -0.57 6.98
N LEU A 98 -29.82 -1.02 7.74
CA LEU A 98 -30.40 -2.35 7.57
C LEU A 98 -30.98 -2.55 6.16
N GLN A 99 -31.69 -1.56 5.63
CA GLN A 99 -32.24 -1.62 4.28
C GLN A 99 -31.14 -1.68 3.23
N THR A 100 -30.09 -0.86 3.35
CA THR A 100 -28.94 -0.89 2.42
C THR A 100 -28.26 -2.25 2.45
N MET A 101 -27.98 -2.81 3.63
CA MET A 101 -27.34 -4.13 3.75
C MET A 101 -28.20 -5.24 3.15
N LEU A 102 -29.53 -5.22 3.40
CA LEU A 102 -30.46 -6.19 2.83
C LEU A 102 -30.51 -6.12 1.31
N VAL A 103 -30.60 -4.90 0.76
CA VAL A 103 -30.60 -4.67 -0.70
C VAL A 103 -29.28 -5.12 -1.31
N GLN A 104 -28.14 -4.75 -0.73
CA GLN A 104 -26.82 -5.19 -1.21
C GLN A 104 -26.68 -6.71 -1.21
N LYS A 105 -27.08 -7.38 -0.11
CA LYS A 105 -27.04 -8.85 -0.02
C LYS A 105 -27.91 -9.51 -1.09
N LYS A 106 -29.13 -9.00 -1.28
CA LYS A 106 -30.06 -9.51 -2.29
C LYS A 106 -29.50 -9.32 -3.71
N LEU A 107 -29.03 -8.11 -4.03
CA LEU A 107 -28.45 -7.81 -5.33
C LEU A 107 -27.20 -8.65 -5.62
N HIS A 108 -26.35 -8.92 -4.62
CA HIS A 108 -25.21 -9.82 -4.79
C HIS A 108 -25.64 -11.25 -5.15
N GLY A 109 -26.69 -11.78 -4.48
CA GLY A 109 -27.23 -13.10 -4.81
C GLY A 109 -27.84 -13.16 -6.20
N GLU A 110 -28.60 -12.13 -6.58
CA GLU A 110 -29.19 -12.02 -7.92
C GLU A 110 -28.14 -11.84 -9.01
N ALA A 111 -27.12 -11.01 -8.77
CA ALA A 111 -26.00 -10.82 -9.69
C ALA A 111 -25.24 -12.12 -9.93
N ALA A 112 -24.98 -12.91 -8.88
CA ALA A 112 -24.31 -14.20 -8.99
C ALA A 112 -25.12 -15.21 -9.82
N ALA A 113 -26.44 -15.07 -9.91
CA ALA A 113 -27.32 -15.91 -10.71
C ALA A 113 -27.42 -15.49 -12.19
N ILE A 114 -26.79 -14.38 -12.58
CA ILE A 114 -26.75 -13.94 -13.98
C ILE A 114 -25.92 -14.95 -14.80
N GLN A 115 -26.52 -15.46 -15.88
CA GLN A 115 -25.91 -16.46 -16.75
C GLN A 115 -24.84 -15.87 -17.69
N ASP A 116 -25.02 -14.61 -18.10
CA ASP A 116 -24.04 -13.91 -18.94
C ASP A 116 -22.86 -13.44 -18.09
N ASP A 117 -21.67 -13.94 -18.39
CA ASP A 117 -20.46 -13.63 -17.63
C ASP A 117 -20.11 -12.14 -17.64
N ASN A 118 -20.27 -11.43 -18.77
CA ASN A 118 -19.96 -10.01 -18.86
C ASN A 118 -20.94 -9.17 -18.03
N LEU A 119 -22.22 -9.52 -18.08
CA LEU A 119 -23.26 -8.83 -17.32
C LEU A 119 -23.13 -9.13 -15.82
N ARG A 120 -22.78 -10.37 -15.46
CA ARG A 120 -22.48 -10.76 -14.09
C ARG A 120 -21.30 -9.97 -13.54
N ASP A 121 -20.19 -9.92 -14.27
CA ASP A 121 -18.99 -9.20 -13.84
C ASP A 121 -19.26 -7.70 -13.72
N PHE A 122 -20.02 -7.12 -14.66
CA PHE A 122 -20.46 -5.74 -14.57
C PHE A 122 -21.36 -5.48 -13.36
N ALA A 123 -22.34 -6.35 -13.09
CA ALA A 123 -23.24 -6.22 -11.94
C ALA A 123 -22.49 -6.37 -10.61
N LEU A 124 -21.57 -7.33 -10.52
CA LEU A 124 -20.71 -7.52 -9.35
C LEU A 124 -19.77 -6.33 -9.15
N ASP A 125 -19.15 -5.80 -10.22
CA ASP A 125 -18.37 -4.56 -10.15
C ASP A 125 -19.24 -3.40 -9.65
N MET A 126 -20.49 -3.29 -10.12
CA MET A 126 -21.41 -2.26 -9.68
C MET A 126 -21.71 -2.31 -8.17
N LEU A 127 -21.71 -3.51 -7.60
CA LEU A 127 -22.01 -3.78 -6.19
C LEU A 127 -20.80 -3.63 -5.27
N THR A 128 -19.58 -3.54 -5.80
CA THR A 128 -18.38 -3.33 -4.97
C THR A 128 -18.50 -2.02 -4.18
N THR A 129 -18.42 -2.15 -2.85
CA THR A 129 -18.52 -1.04 -1.91
C THR A 129 -17.17 -0.37 -1.71
N GLY A 130 -16.63 0.21 -2.77
CA GLY A 130 -15.32 0.87 -2.78
C GLY A 130 -15.36 2.26 -3.41
N ARG A 131 -14.37 3.10 -3.10
CA ARG A 131 -14.18 4.36 -3.85
C ARG A 131 -13.71 4.01 -5.26
N ARG A 132 -14.62 4.04 -6.22
CA ARG A 132 -14.26 3.85 -7.64
C ARG A 132 -13.25 4.90 -8.08
N THR A 133 -12.09 4.43 -8.49
CA THR A 133 -11.12 5.24 -9.20
C THR A 133 -11.50 5.20 -10.68
N LYS A 134 -12.00 6.32 -11.22
CA LYS A 134 -12.37 6.40 -12.63
C LYS A 134 -11.12 6.23 -13.50
N THR A 135 -11.00 5.07 -14.15
CA THR A 135 -10.04 4.84 -15.23
C THR A 135 -10.34 5.81 -16.36
N LYS A 136 -9.32 6.58 -16.77
CA LYS A 136 -9.46 7.51 -17.90
C LYS A 136 -9.08 6.85 -19.22
N LYS A 137 -8.08 5.97 -19.20
CA LYS A 137 -7.60 5.23 -20.36
C LYS A 137 -6.98 3.91 -19.93
N GLU A 138 -7.30 2.83 -20.65
CA GLU A 138 -6.54 1.59 -20.57
C GLU A 138 -5.39 1.64 -21.58
N CYS A 139 -4.20 1.29 -21.11
CA CYS A 139 -2.99 1.14 -21.91
C CYS A 139 -2.58 -0.33 -21.91
N GLU A 140 -1.66 -0.70 -22.79
CA GLU A 140 -1.23 -2.11 -22.90
C GLU A 140 -0.70 -2.68 -21.58
N ASN A 141 -0.06 -1.85 -20.76
CA ASN A 141 0.60 -2.27 -19.53
C ASN A 141 0.00 -1.74 -18.23
N CYS A 142 -0.96 -0.81 -18.26
CA CYS A 142 -1.63 -0.31 -17.06
C CYS A 142 -2.87 0.53 -17.37
N SER A 143 -3.68 0.81 -16.35
CA SER A 143 -4.81 1.75 -16.45
C SER A 143 -4.40 3.14 -15.96
N LEU A 144 -4.57 4.16 -16.78
CA LEU A 144 -4.22 5.55 -16.45
C LEU A 144 -5.34 6.24 -15.67
N LEU A 145 -4.96 6.94 -14.60
CA LEU A 145 -5.89 7.58 -13.67
C LEU A 145 -5.67 9.10 -13.57
N GLY A 146 -6.76 9.84 -13.69
CA GLY A 146 -6.77 11.31 -13.54
C GLY A 146 -6.48 12.06 -14.85
N LYS A 147 -6.20 13.36 -14.73
CA LYS A 147 -5.96 14.23 -15.89
C LYS A 147 -4.56 13.96 -16.44
N MET A 148 -4.46 13.94 -17.76
CA MET A 148 -3.22 13.83 -18.50
C MET A 148 -2.80 15.25 -18.90
N HIS A 149 -1.53 15.54 -18.73
CA HIS A 149 -0.95 16.84 -19.02
C HIS A 149 0.11 16.67 -20.11
N PRO A 150 0.36 17.67 -20.96
CA PRO A 150 1.59 17.69 -21.74
C PRO A 150 2.79 17.55 -20.80
N VAL A 151 3.83 16.84 -21.23
CA VAL A 151 5.04 16.74 -20.42
C VAL A 151 5.78 18.07 -20.51
N ASP A 152 5.54 18.95 -19.54
CA ASP A 152 6.32 20.18 -19.35
C ASP A 152 7.54 19.85 -18.48
N VAL A 153 8.70 19.71 -19.10
CA VAL A 153 9.95 19.38 -18.41
C VAL A 153 10.78 20.65 -18.26
N GLN A 154 10.72 21.24 -17.07
CA GLN A 154 11.62 22.35 -16.71
C GLN A 154 13.09 21.90 -16.52
N ASN A 155 13.33 20.59 -16.51
CA ASN A 155 14.64 19.96 -16.27
C ASN A 155 15.17 19.25 -17.52
N LEU A 156 16.14 19.89 -18.21
CA LEU A 156 16.82 19.38 -19.42
C LEU A 156 17.30 17.93 -19.29
N GLN A 157 17.74 17.50 -18.11
CA GLN A 157 18.24 16.13 -17.90
C GLN A 157 17.12 15.10 -18.00
N VAL A 158 15.93 15.42 -17.49
CA VAL A 158 14.75 14.55 -17.60
C VAL A 158 14.28 14.47 -19.05
N GLU A 159 14.36 15.58 -19.79
CA GLU A 159 14.00 15.61 -21.21
C GLU A 159 14.91 14.69 -22.04
N GLN A 160 16.22 14.72 -21.76
CA GLN A 160 17.20 13.86 -22.41
C GLN A 160 16.95 12.37 -22.12
N GLU A 161 16.68 11.99 -20.87
CA GLU A 161 16.38 10.60 -20.49
C GLU A 161 15.09 10.11 -21.17
N VAL A 162 14.05 10.95 -21.25
CA VAL A 162 12.82 10.64 -21.97
C VAL A 162 13.07 10.41 -23.46
N LYS A 163 13.82 11.32 -24.10
CA LYS A 163 14.19 11.21 -25.51
C LYS A 163 15.05 9.98 -25.78
N GLN A 164 16.03 9.69 -24.93
CA GLN A 164 16.93 8.55 -25.06
C GLN A 164 16.19 7.21 -24.96
N TYR A 165 15.27 7.08 -24.01
CA TYR A 165 14.55 5.83 -23.79
C TYR A 165 13.42 5.61 -24.80
N THR A 166 12.62 6.64 -25.07
CA THR A 166 11.43 6.52 -25.94
C THR A 166 11.73 6.74 -27.43
N GLY A 167 12.88 7.35 -27.75
CA GLY A 167 13.21 7.80 -29.10
C GLY A 167 12.33 8.94 -29.61
N LYS A 168 11.50 9.55 -28.75
CA LYS A 168 10.50 10.55 -29.13
C LYS A 168 10.72 11.88 -28.44
N ASP A 169 10.30 12.95 -29.12
CA ASP A 169 10.28 14.27 -28.50
C ASP A 169 9.22 14.33 -27.39
N VAL A 170 9.58 15.00 -26.30
CA VAL A 170 8.77 15.07 -25.08
C VAL A 170 7.43 15.78 -25.32
N CYS A 171 7.36 16.66 -26.33
CA CYS A 171 6.12 17.32 -26.73
C CYS A 171 5.04 16.34 -27.21
N SER A 172 5.43 15.15 -27.69
CA SER A 172 4.50 14.12 -28.15
C SER A 172 3.95 13.23 -27.03
N LEU A 173 4.45 13.40 -25.80
CA LEU A 173 4.17 12.53 -24.67
C LEU A 173 3.23 13.22 -23.66
N GLN A 174 2.58 12.39 -22.85
CA GLN A 174 1.63 12.87 -21.84
C GLN A 174 2.07 12.46 -20.44
N LYS A 175 2.16 13.43 -19.53
CA LYS A 175 2.42 13.24 -18.11
C LYS A 175 1.16 12.78 -17.38
N VAL A 176 1.33 11.75 -16.55
CA VAL A 176 0.28 11.18 -15.70
C VAL A 176 0.83 11.04 -14.27
N HIS A 177 -0.05 11.17 -13.29
CA HIS A 177 0.33 11.14 -11.87
C HIS A 177 -0.07 9.86 -11.15
N ARG A 178 -0.98 9.06 -11.72
CA ARG A 178 -1.49 7.86 -11.09
C ARG A 178 -1.81 6.81 -12.13
N ILE A 179 -1.51 5.56 -11.80
CA ILE A 179 -1.84 4.39 -12.60
C ILE A 179 -2.46 3.31 -11.71
N LYS A 180 -3.24 2.43 -12.31
CA LYS A 180 -3.64 1.15 -11.73
C LYS A 180 -2.83 0.07 -12.43
N LEU A 181 -2.04 -0.67 -11.66
CA LEU A 181 -1.20 -1.75 -12.17
C LEU A 181 -1.51 -3.00 -11.34
N LYS A 182 -1.91 -4.11 -11.99
CA LYS A 182 -2.26 -5.38 -11.31
C LYS A 182 -3.26 -5.18 -10.16
N GLY A 183 -4.27 -4.33 -10.36
CA GLY A 183 -5.27 -3.99 -9.33
C GLY A 183 -4.83 -2.92 -8.32
N GLN A 184 -3.54 -2.63 -8.20
CA GLN A 184 -2.99 -1.70 -7.21
C GLN A 184 -2.89 -0.26 -7.73
N LEU A 185 -3.25 0.71 -6.88
CA LEU A 185 -3.10 2.13 -7.18
C LEU A 185 -1.69 2.61 -6.85
N ILE A 186 -0.95 3.04 -7.88
CA ILE A 186 0.39 3.62 -7.75
C ILE A 186 0.31 5.11 -8.10
N SER A 187 0.89 5.96 -7.25
CA SER A 187 0.86 7.42 -7.43
C SER A 187 2.27 7.97 -7.48
N SER A 188 2.50 9.00 -8.27
CA SER A 188 3.78 9.69 -8.35
C SER A 188 4.01 10.61 -7.15
N LYS A 189 5.27 10.89 -6.80
CA LYS A 189 5.67 11.89 -5.80
C LYS A 189 5.10 13.29 -6.10
N ASN A 190 5.02 13.65 -7.38
CA ASN A 190 4.42 14.91 -7.82
C ASN A 190 2.90 15.03 -7.60
N TYR A 191 2.23 13.96 -7.14
CA TYR A 191 0.79 13.97 -6.92
C TYR A 191 0.43 14.58 -5.56
N LYS A 192 0.30 15.90 -5.52
CA LYS A 192 0.08 16.70 -4.29
C LYS A 192 -1.19 16.37 -3.48
N ARG A 193 -2.15 15.62 -4.01
CA ARG A 193 -3.36 15.26 -3.26
C ARG A 193 -3.15 14.05 -2.34
N MET A 194 -2.10 13.26 -2.55
CA MET A 194 -1.75 12.14 -1.70
C MET A 194 -0.81 12.61 -0.59
N GLN A 195 -1.39 12.98 0.55
CA GLN A 195 -0.64 13.51 1.70
C GLN A 195 -0.52 12.51 2.85
N LYS A 196 -1.42 11.51 2.90
CA LYS A 196 -1.52 10.58 4.04
C LYS A 196 -0.68 9.31 3.89
N ARG A 197 -0.31 8.94 2.66
CA ARG A 197 0.30 7.65 2.34
C ARG A 197 1.41 7.85 1.32
N ASN A 198 2.56 7.22 1.55
CA ASN A 198 3.57 7.10 0.52
C ASN A 198 3.11 6.03 -0.50
N CYS A 199 2.89 6.44 -1.74
CA CYS A 199 2.41 5.58 -2.83
C CYS A 199 3.30 5.64 -4.07
N HIS A 200 4.52 6.16 -3.93
CA HIS A 200 5.44 6.41 -5.04
C HIS A 200 6.71 5.56 -4.99
N THR A 201 6.87 4.67 -4.02
CA THR A 201 8.05 3.80 -3.92
C THR A 201 7.71 2.39 -4.39
N VAL A 202 8.53 1.81 -5.26
CA VAL A 202 8.31 0.51 -5.90
C VAL A 202 9.58 -0.34 -5.91
N LEU A 203 9.39 -1.66 -5.89
CA LEU A 203 10.42 -2.68 -6.11
C LEU A 203 10.35 -3.15 -7.56
N LEU A 204 11.50 -3.18 -8.22
CA LEU A 204 11.64 -3.68 -9.59
C LEU A 204 12.00 -5.18 -9.61
N ASP A 205 11.82 -5.81 -10.77
CA ASP A 205 12.18 -7.20 -11.04
C ASP A 205 13.67 -7.51 -10.82
N ASN A 206 14.53 -6.54 -11.08
CA ASN A 206 15.97 -6.61 -10.81
C ASN A 206 16.35 -6.40 -9.34
N GLY A 207 15.37 -6.25 -8.44
CA GLY A 207 15.56 -6.05 -7.00
C GLY A 207 15.88 -4.60 -6.60
N CYS A 208 15.97 -3.66 -7.54
CA CYS A 208 16.20 -2.25 -7.22
C CYS A 208 14.94 -1.59 -6.66
N ILE A 209 15.13 -0.72 -5.67
CA ILE A 209 14.06 0.10 -5.11
C ILE A 209 14.14 1.49 -5.74
N LYS A 210 13.00 1.99 -6.23
CA LYS A 210 12.94 3.31 -6.86
C LYS A 210 11.77 4.14 -6.37
N SER A 211 11.95 5.46 -6.36
CA SER A 211 10.90 6.45 -6.14
C SER A 211 10.42 7.02 -7.48
N ILE A 212 9.10 7.08 -7.67
CA ILE A 212 8.46 7.52 -8.91
C ILE A 212 8.19 9.03 -8.85
N GLU A 213 8.80 9.79 -9.75
CA GLU A 213 8.59 11.22 -9.87
C GLU A 213 7.30 11.56 -10.63
N PHE A 214 7.08 10.89 -11.77
CA PHE A 214 5.82 10.91 -12.53
C PHE A 214 5.81 9.81 -13.60
N PHE A 215 4.65 9.59 -14.19
CA PHE A 215 4.47 8.66 -15.31
C PHE A 215 4.41 9.41 -16.63
N VAL A 216 4.95 8.78 -17.67
CA VAL A 216 4.94 9.24 -19.04
C VAL A 216 4.16 8.24 -19.87
N TYR A 217 3.20 8.74 -20.62
CA TYR A 217 2.38 7.97 -21.53
C TYR A 217 2.69 8.35 -22.96
N ASP A 218 2.93 7.34 -23.79
CA ASP A 218 3.11 7.47 -25.23
C ASP A 218 1.85 7.00 -25.95
N ALA A 219 1.15 7.94 -26.58
CA ALA A 219 -0.11 7.67 -27.26
C ALA A 219 0.05 6.79 -28.51
N VAL A 220 1.23 6.80 -29.14
CA VAL A 220 1.48 6.07 -30.39
C VAL A 220 1.82 4.61 -30.10
N SER A 221 2.66 4.35 -29.09
CA SER A 221 2.95 2.96 -28.67
C SER A 221 1.91 2.40 -27.70
N ASN A 222 0.99 3.23 -27.21
CA ASN A 222 0.01 2.91 -26.17
C ASN A 222 0.62 2.32 -24.88
N LYS A 223 1.85 2.72 -24.54
CA LYS A 223 2.58 2.27 -23.35
C LYS A 223 2.82 3.39 -22.35
N CYS A 224 2.87 2.99 -21.08
CA CYS A 224 3.24 3.87 -19.98
C CYS A 224 4.60 3.48 -19.40
N PHE A 225 5.36 4.50 -19.03
CA PHE A 225 6.68 4.41 -18.41
C PHE A 225 6.69 5.30 -17.16
N ALA A 226 7.61 5.03 -16.24
CA ALA A 226 7.80 5.85 -15.05
C ALA A 226 9.17 6.53 -15.11
N LEU A 227 9.19 7.84 -14.88
CA LEU A 227 10.42 8.52 -14.50
C LEU A 227 10.65 8.25 -13.02
N THR A 228 11.80 7.66 -12.72
CA THR A 228 12.14 7.18 -11.39
C THR A 228 13.49 7.72 -10.93
N GLN A 229 13.66 7.78 -9.62
CA GLN A 229 14.91 8.10 -8.94
C GLN A 229 15.33 6.89 -8.11
N ASP A 230 16.60 6.51 -8.18
CA ASP A 230 17.12 5.37 -7.43
C ASP A 230 17.07 5.61 -5.92
N LEU A 231 16.71 4.58 -5.16
CA LEU A 231 16.88 4.54 -3.71
C LEU A 231 17.96 3.52 -3.39
N LYS A 232 19.15 4.02 -3.01
CA LYS A 232 20.31 3.19 -2.70
C LYS A 232 20.16 2.62 -1.30
N VAL A 233 20.26 1.29 -1.18
CA VAL A 233 20.26 0.60 0.11
C VAL A 233 21.57 0.89 0.82
N THR A 234 21.49 1.41 2.05
CA THR A 234 22.66 1.72 2.88
C THR A 234 22.84 0.76 4.06
N GLY A 235 21.83 -0.08 4.34
CA GLY A 235 21.89 -1.12 5.37
C GLY A 235 20.55 -1.35 6.03
N LEU A 236 20.55 -1.99 7.19
CA LEU A 236 19.36 -2.17 8.01
C LEU A 236 19.15 -0.96 8.94
N LEU A 237 17.90 -0.70 9.31
CA LEU A 237 17.60 0.31 10.33
C LEU A 237 18.25 -0.07 11.66
N HIS A 238 18.11 -1.34 12.04
CA HIS A 238 18.66 -1.94 13.26
C HIS A 238 18.94 -3.43 13.00
N ASN A 239 19.93 -4.01 13.67
CA ASN A 239 20.32 -5.42 13.46
C ASN A 239 19.22 -6.42 13.85
N SER A 240 18.30 -6.03 14.73
CA SER A 240 17.15 -6.85 15.12
C SER A 240 15.96 -6.73 14.17
N LEU A 241 16.04 -5.88 13.14
CA LEU A 241 14.99 -5.62 12.17
C LEU A 241 15.46 -6.05 10.79
N THR A 242 14.94 -7.18 10.30
CA THR A 242 15.34 -7.72 8.99
C THR A 242 14.57 -7.09 7.82
N HIS A 243 13.42 -6.50 8.11
CA HIS A 243 12.46 -6.04 7.11
C HIS A 243 12.48 -4.51 6.89
N LEU A 244 13.20 -3.76 7.73
CA LEU A 244 13.35 -2.30 7.62
C LEU A 244 14.74 -1.93 7.10
N ILE A 245 14.77 -1.47 5.85
CA ILE A 245 15.99 -1.19 5.09
C ILE A 245 16.19 0.32 5.01
N LYS A 246 17.37 0.81 5.40
CA LYS A 246 17.75 2.21 5.20
C LYS A 246 18.06 2.47 3.74
N VAL A 247 17.53 3.58 3.23
CA VAL A 247 17.76 4.01 1.85
C VAL A 247 18.16 5.47 1.78
N GLU A 248 18.95 5.80 0.76
CA GLU A 248 19.30 7.16 0.39
C GLU A 248 18.87 7.48 -1.04
N HIS A 249 18.45 8.72 -1.26
CA HIS A 249 18.07 9.16 -2.60
C HIS A 249 19.32 9.27 -3.48
N GLY A 250 19.36 8.47 -4.53
CA GLY A 250 20.34 8.57 -5.60
C GLY A 250 20.13 9.85 -6.42
N ARG A 251 21.18 10.32 -7.10
CA ARG A 251 21.08 11.54 -7.94
C ARG A 251 20.62 11.27 -9.38
N LYS A 252 20.55 10.00 -9.78
CA LYS A 252 20.26 9.63 -11.17
C LYS A 252 18.76 9.39 -11.34
N ASN A 253 18.19 10.05 -12.35
CA ASN A 253 16.87 9.74 -12.85
C ASN A 253 17.00 8.72 -13.97
N GLU A 254 16.04 7.81 -14.05
CA GLU A 254 15.98 6.79 -15.09
C GLU A 254 14.52 6.52 -15.46
N ILE A 255 14.29 6.19 -16.73
CA ILE A 255 12.99 5.73 -17.19
C ILE A 255 12.93 4.22 -17.16
N VAL A 256 11.87 3.72 -16.52
CA VAL A 256 11.63 2.30 -16.35
C VAL A 256 10.21 1.99 -16.86
N PRO A 257 10.01 0.88 -17.61
CA PRO A 257 8.67 0.44 -17.97
C PRO A 257 7.90 0.03 -16.73
N VAL A 258 6.60 0.36 -16.66
CA VAL A 258 5.78 0.01 -15.50
C VAL A 258 5.60 -1.50 -15.34
N ASP A 259 5.84 -2.28 -16.41
CA ASP A 259 5.85 -3.75 -16.40
C ASP A 259 6.93 -4.35 -15.49
N ALA A 260 8.05 -3.63 -15.31
CA ALA A 260 9.13 -4.06 -14.42
C ALA A 260 8.75 -3.93 -12.93
N PHE A 261 7.59 -3.35 -12.60
CA PHE A 261 7.18 -3.18 -11.22
C PHE A 261 6.65 -4.49 -10.64
N VAL A 262 7.33 -4.98 -9.59
CA VAL A 262 6.95 -6.19 -8.86
C VAL A 262 5.86 -5.84 -7.86
N GLU A 263 6.15 -4.88 -6.98
CA GLU A 263 5.26 -4.49 -5.90
C GLU A 263 5.51 -3.05 -5.45
N LYS A 264 4.53 -2.48 -4.77
CA LYS A 264 4.70 -1.23 -4.04
C LYS A 264 5.44 -1.49 -2.73
N VAL A 265 6.37 -0.62 -2.38
CA VAL A 265 7.10 -0.67 -1.11
C VAL A 265 6.69 0.52 -0.25
N ILE A 266 6.59 0.33 1.07
CA ILE A 266 6.35 1.45 1.97
C ILE A 266 7.67 2.20 2.15
N CYS A 267 7.63 3.52 1.97
CA CYS A 267 8.72 4.40 2.34
C CYS A 267 8.30 5.26 3.54
N LEU A 268 9.13 5.25 4.58
CA LEU A 268 8.96 5.93 5.84
C LEU A 268 9.88 7.15 5.86
N GLU A 269 9.28 8.33 5.73
CA GLU A 269 9.95 9.63 5.67
C GLU A 269 9.47 10.47 6.87
N GLY A 270 10.01 10.20 8.06
CA GLY A 270 9.64 10.90 9.30
C GLY A 270 10.83 11.40 10.11
N PHE A 271 12.00 10.78 9.93
CA PHE A 271 13.26 11.20 10.53
C PHE A 271 14.10 11.89 9.46
N LYS A 272 14.50 13.15 9.70
CA LYS A 272 15.19 13.99 8.71
C LYS A 272 16.46 13.35 8.13
N ASP A 273 17.10 12.49 8.91
CA ASP A 273 18.37 11.85 8.55
C ASP A 273 18.24 10.34 8.29
N CYS A 274 17.01 9.80 8.25
CA CYS A 274 16.81 8.38 8.05
C CYS A 274 15.50 8.10 7.29
N VAL A 275 15.66 7.75 6.01
CA VAL A 275 14.59 7.21 5.17
C VAL A 275 14.70 5.69 5.20
N CYS A 276 13.58 5.02 5.48
CA CYS A 276 13.52 3.56 5.50
C CYS A 276 12.47 3.04 4.55
N THR A 277 12.72 1.89 3.95
CA THR A 277 11.76 1.14 3.17
C THR A 277 11.42 -0.18 3.85
N ALA A 278 10.17 -0.60 3.69
CA ALA A 278 9.67 -1.86 4.19
C ALA A 278 8.80 -2.53 3.14
N ARG A 279 9.04 -3.82 2.91
CA ARG A 279 8.05 -4.68 2.24
C ARG A 279 6.96 -4.98 3.25
N LEU A 280 5.69 -4.89 2.83
CA LEU A 280 4.60 -5.32 3.70
C LEU A 280 4.59 -6.86 3.74
N PRO A 281 4.42 -7.48 4.91
CA PRO A 281 4.34 -8.93 5.02
C PRO A 281 3.11 -9.51 4.30
N THR A 282 2.07 -8.70 4.10
CA THR A 282 0.86 -9.03 3.32
C THR A 282 0.31 -7.81 2.57
N PHE A 283 -0.02 -8.00 1.29
CA PHE A 283 -0.67 -6.99 0.44
C PHE A 283 -2.17 -7.26 0.20
N TYR A 284 -2.72 -8.33 0.77
CA TYR A 284 -4.10 -8.72 0.52
C TYR A 284 -5.10 -7.73 1.14
N ASN A 285 -5.91 -7.12 0.27
CA ASN A 285 -7.25 -6.59 0.54
C ASN A 285 -7.48 -5.43 1.52
N HIS A 286 -6.46 -4.72 2.01
CA HIS A 286 -6.71 -3.45 2.76
C HIS A 286 -7.02 -2.23 1.87
N CYS A 287 -7.21 -2.43 0.55
CA CYS A 287 -7.66 -1.43 -0.41
C CYS A 287 -8.52 -2.09 -1.49
N VAL A 288 -9.71 -2.56 -1.13
CA VAL A 288 -10.81 -2.76 -2.09
C VAL A 288 -11.91 -1.77 -1.74
#